data_AF-A0A2R5GA81-F1
#
_entry.id   AF-A0A2R5GA81-F1
#
_cell.length_a   1.000
_cell.length_b   1.000
_cell.length_c   1.000
_cell.angle_alpha   90.00
_cell.angle_beta   90.00
_cell.angle_gamma   90.00
#
_symmetry.space_group_name_H-M   'P 1'
#
loop_
_entity.id
_entity.type
_entity.pdbx_description
1 polymer ?
#
loop_
_entity_poly.entity_id
_entity_poly.type
_entity_poly.pdbx_seq_one_letter_code
_entity_poly.pdbx_strand_id
1 'polypeptide(L)'
;MQGKPVFQPYRAPTWANPARQAPDGIGSLGHTSGDWDVCYLFLHNVDFKDNLALFPETASLIKSIPGWYKHAFFSVLAPDTHIAQHHGPTNKKLRVHLPLVVPPGECSGIRVGPEKRIFERGNCLVFDDSFEHEAWNAHPSQARICLILDIWHPDLSEQEVNLLRFLEKAKMHRAKRLCAAHQASSVDAEQASGGEDENNVGNNGDAGCTVPVLPENENFYALLERTKAMRKSANLSVP
;
A
#
# COMPACT_ATOMS: atom_id res chain seq x y z
N MET A 1 5.09 -24.43 11.71
CA MET A 1 4.86 -22.96 11.71
C MET A 1 5.37 -22.42 10.38
N GLN A 2 4.52 -22.34 9.35
CA GLN A 2 4.91 -21.67 8.09
C GLN A 2 4.96 -20.17 8.36
N GLY A 3 6.14 -19.57 8.19
CA GLY A 3 6.36 -18.14 8.41
C GLY A 3 5.52 -17.30 7.46
N LYS A 4 5.07 -16.13 7.91
CA LYS A 4 4.33 -15.17 7.07
C LYS A 4 5.22 -14.71 5.90
N PRO A 5 4.68 -14.57 4.67
CA PRO A 5 5.45 -14.04 3.55
C PRO A 5 5.84 -12.58 3.81
N VAL A 6 7.14 -12.29 3.62
CA VAL A 6 7.77 -10.96 3.84
C VAL A 6 7.35 -9.97 2.75
N PHE A 7 7.23 -10.46 1.52
CA PHE A 7 6.75 -9.72 0.36
C PHE A 7 5.26 -9.98 0.15
N GLN A 8 4.56 -8.94 -0.28
CA GLN A 8 3.14 -8.98 -0.59
C GLN A 8 2.90 -8.24 -1.92
N PRO A 9 1.91 -8.64 -2.71
CA PRO A 9 1.49 -7.88 -3.87
C PRO A 9 1.15 -6.44 -3.49
N TYR A 10 1.62 -5.48 -4.29
CA TYR A 10 1.25 -4.09 -4.13
C TYR A 10 -0.24 -3.90 -4.43
N ARG A 11 -0.89 -3.04 -3.65
CA ARG A 11 -2.27 -2.64 -3.85
C ARG A 11 -2.37 -1.12 -3.80
N ALA A 12 -2.87 -0.54 -4.89
CA ALA A 12 -3.27 0.85 -4.89
C ALA A 12 -4.68 0.99 -4.28
N PRO A 13 -5.06 2.19 -3.82
CA PRO A 13 -6.44 2.47 -3.46
C PRO A 13 -7.41 2.11 -4.59
N THR A 14 -8.63 1.68 -4.26
CA THR A 14 -9.68 1.32 -5.23
C THR A 14 -9.94 2.41 -6.27
N TRP A 15 -9.96 3.67 -5.83
CA TRP A 15 -10.16 4.84 -6.69
C TRP A 15 -8.98 5.14 -7.63
N ALA A 16 -7.78 4.61 -7.36
CA ALA A 16 -6.59 4.93 -8.15
C ALA A 16 -6.62 4.25 -9.53
N ASN A 17 -7.23 3.07 -9.62
CA ASN A 17 -7.45 2.38 -10.89
C ASN A 17 -8.75 1.55 -10.85
N PRO A 18 -9.92 2.21 -10.99
CA PRO A 18 -11.22 1.55 -10.87
C PRO A 18 -11.43 0.44 -11.92
N ALA A 19 -10.76 0.55 -13.07
CA ALA A 19 -10.85 -0.41 -14.17
C ALA A 19 -10.07 -1.71 -13.92
N ARG A 20 -9.18 -1.75 -12.92
CA ARG A 20 -8.36 -2.93 -12.58
C ARG A 20 -8.38 -3.22 -11.09
N GLN A 21 -9.54 -3.62 -10.59
CA GLN A 21 -9.64 -4.09 -9.21
C GLN A 21 -8.81 -5.36 -9.00
N ALA A 22 -8.23 -5.48 -7.80
CA ALA A 22 -7.48 -6.67 -7.44
C ALA A 22 -8.43 -7.89 -7.31
N PRO A 23 -8.00 -9.11 -7.70
CA PRO A 23 -8.86 -10.30 -7.64
C PRO A 23 -9.35 -10.66 -6.23
N ASP A 24 -8.63 -10.22 -5.20
CA ASP A 24 -8.96 -10.41 -3.78
C ASP A 24 -9.96 -9.37 -3.26
N GLY A 25 -10.42 -8.45 -4.10
CA GLY A 25 -11.34 -7.36 -3.75
C GLY A 25 -10.70 -6.26 -2.90
N ILE A 26 -9.40 -6.30 -2.65
CA ILE A 26 -8.67 -5.33 -1.82
C ILE A 26 -7.94 -4.37 -2.75
N GLY A 27 -8.57 -3.24 -3.09
CA GLY A 27 -7.92 -2.17 -3.84
C GLY A 27 -7.86 -2.42 -5.34
N SER A 28 -6.90 -1.77 -5.98
CA SER A 28 -6.66 -1.90 -7.42
C SER A 28 -5.22 -2.29 -7.73
N LEU A 29 -5.01 -2.87 -8.90
CA LEU A 29 -3.69 -3.22 -9.42
C LEU A 29 -2.97 -1.94 -9.89
N GLY A 30 -1.76 -1.73 -9.37
CA GLY A 30 -0.90 -0.60 -9.75
C GLY A 30 -0.12 -0.80 -11.05
N HIS A 31 -0.24 -1.97 -11.69
CA HIS A 31 0.54 -2.35 -12.87
C HIS A 31 -0.37 -2.77 -14.02
N THR A 32 0.12 -2.59 -15.26
CA THR A 32 -0.55 -3.00 -16.50
C THR A 32 -0.18 -4.42 -16.93
N SER A 33 1.01 -4.90 -16.58
CA SER A 33 1.53 -6.24 -16.87
C SER A 33 2.45 -6.72 -15.74
N GLY A 34 2.78 -8.01 -15.74
CA GLY A 34 3.68 -8.62 -14.76
C GLY A 34 3.18 -8.50 -13.32
N ASP A 35 4.11 -8.60 -12.36
CA ASP A 35 3.82 -8.60 -10.93
C ASP A 35 4.66 -7.56 -10.19
N TRP A 36 4.02 -6.87 -9.24
CA TRP A 36 4.67 -5.89 -8.37
C TRP A 36 4.46 -6.26 -6.91
N ASP A 37 5.54 -6.64 -6.24
CA ASP A 37 5.55 -6.96 -4.82
C ASP A 37 6.28 -5.89 -4.00
N VAL A 38 5.87 -5.76 -2.74
CA VAL A 38 6.45 -4.84 -1.77
C VAL A 38 6.73 -5.52 -0.43
N CYS A 39 7.81 -5.12 0.23
CA CYS A 39 8.09 -5.44 1.63
C CYS A 39 8.20 -4.12 2.41
N TYR A 40 7.12 -3.75 3.12
CA TYR A 40 7.11 -2.54 3.93
C TYR A 40 8.01 -2.68 5.15
N LEU A 41 8.82 -1.65 5.40
CA LEU A 41 9.56 -1.47 6.66
C LEU A 41 8.81 -0.48 7.55
N PHE A 42 8.39 0.63 6.95
CA PHE A 42 7.64 1.70 7.58
C PHE A 42 6.56 2.25 6.66
N LEU A 43 5.42 2.60 7.24
CA LEU A 43 4.33 3.25 6.54
C LEU A 43 3.64 4.25 7.46
N HIS A 44 4.24 5.45 7.49
CA HIS A 44 3.91 6.58 8.33
C HIS A 44 3.95 6.25 9.82
N ASN A 45 2.80 5.91 10.41
CA ASN A 45 2.66 5.58 11.83
C ASN A 45 2.64 4.06 12.08
N VAL A 46 2.96 3.25 11.07
CA VAL A 46 3.00 1.79 11.13
C VAL A 46 4.42 1.30 10.88
N ASP A 47 5.00 0.65 11.89
CA ASP A 47 6.28 -0.04 11.81
C ASP A 47 6.04 -1.54 11.62
N PHE A 48 6.57 -2.13 10.55
CA PHE A 48 6.39 -3.56 10.26
C PHE A 48 7.45 -4.37 11.01
N LYS A 49 7.22 -4.58 12.31
CA LYS A 49 8.19 -5.18 13.25
C LYS A 49 8.81 -6.50 12.75
N ASP A 50 8.00 -7.40 12.21
CA ASP A 50 8.47 -8.68 11.68
C ASP A 50 9.48 -8.48 10.53
N ASN A 51 9.21 -7.54 9.63
CA ASN A 51 10.11 -7.19 8.52
C ASN A 51 11.34 -6.43 9.02
N LEU A 52 11.18 -5.51 9.97
CA LEU A 52 12.29 -4.74 10.55
C LEU A 52 13.31 -5.65 11.25
N ALA A 53 12.86 -6.76 11.84
CA ALA A 53 13.75 -7.75 12.45
C ALA A 53 14.66 -8.45 11.41
N LEU A 54 14.23 -8.51 10.14
CA LEU A 54 15.02 -9.09 9.04
C LEU A 54 16.04 -8.09 8.47
N PHE A 55 15.80 -6.78 8.63
CA PHE A 55 16.62 -5.71 8.04
C PHE A 55 17.04 -4.65 9.08
N PRO A 56 17.66 -5.03 10.21
CA PRO A 56 17.95 -4.11 11.31
C PRO A 56 18.91 -2.98 10.92
N GLU A 57 19.94 -3.29 10.12
CA GLU A 57 20.91 -2.29 9.63
C GLU A 57 20.25 -1.28 8.69
N THR A 58 19.47 -1.77 7.72
CA THR A 58 18.71 -0.91 6.80
C THR A 58 17.73 0.00 7.57
N ALA A 59 17.02 -0.55 8.55
CA ALA A 59 16.12 0.23 9.39
C ALA A 59 16.86 1.31 10.18
N SER A 60 18.04 1.01 10.72
CA SER A 60 18.86 1.98 11.44
C SER A 60 19.34 3.10 10.51
N LEU A 61 19.80 2.76 9.30
CA LEU A 61 20.24 3.74 8.31
C LEU A 61 19.11 4.67 7.89
N ILE A 62 17.93 4.13 7.56
CA ILE A 62 16.75 4.94 7.19
C ILE A 62 16.38 5.93 8.29
N LYS A 63 16.38 5.49 9.56
CA LYS A 63 16.06 6.36 10.70
C LYS A 63 17.05 7.50 10.90
N SER A 64 18.28 7.35 10.41
CA SER A 64 19.32 8.39 10.49
C SER A 64 19.22 9.45 9.39
N ILE A 65 18.42 9.22 8.35
CA ILE A 65 18.27 10.16 7.23
C ILE A 65 17.56 11.44 7.71
N PRO A 66 18.17 12.63 7.53
CA PRO A 66 17.51 13.90 7.81
C PRO A 66 16.26 14.09 6.96
N GLY A 67 15.19 14.62 7.54
CA GLY A 67 13.96 14.87 6.79
C GLY A 67 13.21 13.61 6.35
N TRP A 68 13.51 12.45 6.89
CA TRP A 68 12.80 11.20 6.59
C TRP A 68 11.27 11.30 6.84
N TYR A 69 10.48 10.80 5.88
CA TYR A 69 9.01 10.95 5.84
C TYR A 69 8.24 9.82 6.55
N LYS A 70 8.92 8.88 7.18
CA LYS A 70 8.29 7.69 7.79
C LYS A 70 7.69 6.68 6.83
N HIS A 71 8.09 6.68 5.57
CA HIS A 71 7.64 5.70 4.58
C HIS A 71 8.83 5.09 3.84
N ALA A 72 9.04 3.78 4.00
CA ALA A 72 10.07 3.04 3.29
C ALA A 72 9.72 1.56 3.12
N PHE A 73 10.08 1.02 1.97
CA PHE A 73 9.79 -0.36 1.59
C PHE A 73 10.73 -0.84 0.48
N PHE A 74 10.95 -2.14 0.40
CA PHE A 74 11.53 -2.75 -0.80
C PHE A 74 10.43 -2.93 -1.84
N SER A 75 10.74 -2.58 -3.09
CA SER A 75 9.85 -2.70 -4.24
C SER A 75 10.48 -3.64 -5.25
N VAL A 76 9.77 -4.72 -5.59
CA VAL A 76 10.19 -5.76 -6.51
C VAL A 76 9.29 -5.73 -7.72
N LEU A 77 9.85 -5.46 -8.90
CA LEU A 77 9.17 -5.71 -10.15
C LEU A 77 9.67 -7.01 -10.74
N ALA A 78 8.73 -7.94 -10.97
CA ALA A 78 8.99 -9.16 -11.71
C ALA A 78 9.43 -8.86 -13.16
N PRO A 79 9.90 -9.86 -13.92
CA PRO A 79 10.09 -9.74 -15.36
C PRO A 79 8.85 -9.18 -16.07
N ASP A 80 9.05 -8.50 -17.19
CA ASP A 80 7.98 -7.98 -18.07
C ASP A 80 6.87 -7.18 -17.34
N THR A 81 7.26 -6.43 -16.32
CA THR A 81 6.34 -5.67 -15.46
C THR A 81 6.35 -4.19 -15.83
N HIS A 82 5.15 -3.62 -16.00
CA HIS A 82 4.95 -2.19 -16.24
C HIS A 82 3.98 -1.62 -15.21
N ILE A 83 4.45 -0.68 -14.40
CA ILE A 83 3.63 0.10 -13.46
C ILE A 83 2.85 1.13 -14.28
N ALA A 84 1.54 1.23 -14.07
CA ALA A 84 0.69 2.17 -14.79
C ALA A 84 1.07 3.63 -14.49
N GLN A 85 0.69 4.54 -15.38
CA GLN A 85 0.79 5.98 -15.14
C GLN A 85 -0.09 6.37 -13.95
N HIS A 86 0.51 7.07 -12.98
CA HIS A 86 -0.20 7.50 -11.78
C HIS A 86 0.47 8.71 -11.13
N HIS A 87 -0.20 9.24 -10.12
CA HIS A 87 0.28 10.31 -9.27
C HIS A 87 0.39 9.82 -7.83
N GLY A 88 1.41 10.30 -7.13
CA GLY A 88 1.52 10.24 -5.69
C GLY A 88 0.42 11.07 -5.03
N PRO A 89 0.01 10.74 -3.80
CA PRO A 89 -1.13 11.37 -3.14
C PRO A 89 -0.83 12.79 -2.63
N THR A 90 0.43 13.24 -2.67
CA THR A 90 0.83 14.53 -2.10
C THR A 90 2.18 14.99 -2.63
N ASN A 91 2.36 16.31 -2.73
CA ASN A 91 3.61 17.01 -3.05
C ASN A 91 4.43 17.41 -1.80
N LYS A 92 4.03 16.98 -0.59
CA LYS A 92 4.72 17.33 0.67
C LYS A 92 6.06 16.61 0.86
N LYS A 93 6.42 15.74 -0.08
CA LYS A 93 7.54 14.84 0.03
C LYS A 93 8.17 14.62 -1.35
N LEU A 94 9.42 14.21 -1.34
CA LEU A 94 10.09 13.65 -2.50
C LEU A 94 10.26 12.15 -2.29
N ARG A 95 10.25 11.40 -3.40
CA ARG A 95 10.48 9.96 -3.42
C ARG A 95 11.92 9.68 -3.83
N VAL A 96 12.60 8.87 -3.03
CA VAL A 96 13.95 8.39 -3.29
C VAL A 96 13.86 6.92 -3.68
N HIS A 97 14.38 6.58 -4.86
CA HIS A 97 14.60 5.20 -5.31
C HIS A 97 16.10 4.91 -5.26
N LEU A 98 16.49 3.93 -4.44
CA LEU A 98 17.83 3.33 -4.46
C LEU A 98 17.74 1.95 -5.12
N PRO A 99 18.18 1.79 -6.38
CA PRO A 99 18.19 0.50 -7.05
C PRO A 99 19.25 -0.42 -6.44
N LEU A 100 18.84 -1.59 -5.96
CA LEU A 100 19.72 -2.59 -5.33
C LEU A 100 20.06 -3.72 -6.28
N VAL A 101 19.08 -4.14 -7.08
CA VAL A 101 19.22 -5.13 -8.14
C VAL A 101 18.59 -4.55 -9.39
N VAL A 102 19.38 -4.40 -10.45
CA VAL A 102 18.92 -3.91 -11.75
C VAL A 102 19.38 -4.90 -12.80
N PRO A 103 18.46 -5.48 -13.62
CA PRO A 103 18.84 -6.33 -14.73
C PRO A 103 19.70 -5.59 -15.76
N PRO A 104 20.58 -6.29 -16.49
CA PRO A 104 21.41 -5.66 -17.52
C PRO A 104 20.57 -5.14 -18.70
N GLY A 105 21.15 -4.22 -19.49
CA GLY A 105 20.63 -3.85 -20.82
C GLY A 105 19.54 -2.77 -20.87
N GLU A 106 19.65 -1.72 -20.05
CA GLU A 106 18.75 -0.54 -20.07
C GLU A 106 17.24 -0.85 -20.11
N CYS A 107 16.85 -2.00 -19.57
CA CYS A 107 15.47 -2.52 -19.65
C CYS A 107 14.62 -2.13 -18.43
N SER A 108 15.19 -1.42 -17.46
CA SER A 108 14.51 -1.01 -16.22
C SER A 108 14.67 0.49 -16.02
N GLY A 109 13.55 1.20 -15.84
CA GLY A 109 13.58 2.64 -15.71
C GLY A 109 12.30 3.24 -15.15
N ILE A 110 12.28 4.57 -15.15
CA ILE A 110 11.17 5.40 -14.69
C ILE A 110 11.00 6.60 -15.63
N ARG A 111 9.74 7.02 -15.81
CA ARG A 111 9.40 8.30 -16.42
C ARG A 111 8.70 9.16 -15.37
N VAL A 112 9.10 10.43 -15.26
CA VAL A 112 8.45 11.43 -14.40
C VAL A 112 8.19 12.67 -15.26
N GLY A 113 6.92 12.98 -15.51
CA GLY A 113 6.54 13.98 -16.51
C GLY A 113 7.16 13.66 -17.87
N PRO A 114 7.89 14.59 -18.51
CA PRO A 114 8.54 14.34 -19.81
C PRO A 114 9.87 13.59 -19.69
N GLU A 115 10.48 13.49 -18.51
CA GLU A 115 11.82 12.95 -18.34
C GLU A 115 11.82 11.44 -18.11
N LYS A 116 12.69 10.73 -18.83
CA LYS A 116 12.94 9.29 -18.65
C LYS A 116 14.33 9.08 -18.07
N ARG A 117 14.46 8.17 -17.11
CA ARG A 117 15.74 7.75 -16.53
C ARG A 117 15.79 6.22 -16.44
N ILE A 118 16.93 5.65 -16.79
CA ILE A 118 17.24 4.23 -16.60
C ILE A 118 17.81 4.05 -15.20
N PHE A 119 17.46 2.95 -14.53
CA PHE A 119 18.01 2.65 -13.22
C PHE A 119 19.45 2.15 -13.33
N GLU A 120 20.28 2.60 -12.40
CA GLU A 120 21.63 2.09 -12.22
C GLU A 120 21.80 1.65 -10.77
N ARG A 121 22.39 0.46 -10.56
CA ARG A 121 22.57 -0.08 -9.21
C ARG A 121 23.41 0.87 -8.36
N GLY A 122 22.92 1.20 -7.17
CA GLY A 122 23.61 2.06 -6.22
C GLY A 122 23.43 3.57 -6.45
N ASN A 123 22.89 3.98 -7.60
CA ASN A 123 22.68 5.39 -7.91
C ASN A 123 21.23 5.79 -7.59
N CYS A 124 21.06 6.66 -6.60
CA CYS A 124 19.76 7.14 -6.19
C CYS A 124 19.12 8.03 -7.26
N LEU A 125 17.83 7.83 -7.51
CA LEU A 125 16.98 8.81 -8.17
C LEU A 125 16.07 9.47 -7.14
N VAL A 126 15.99 10.79 -7.16
CA VAL A 126 15.10 11.58 -6.31
C VAL A 126 14.17 12.38 -7.20
N PHE A 127 12.87 12.27 -6.97
CA PHE A 127 11.86 12.95 -7.78
C PHE A 127 10.61 13.26 -6.96
N ASP A 128 9.83 14.23 -7.41
CA ASP A 128 8.49 14.48 -6.88
C ASP A 128 7.49 13.54 -7.56
N ASP A 129 7.00 12.55 -6.82
CA ASP A 129 6.05 11.57 -7.35
C ASP A 129 4.62 12.13 -7.43
N SER A 130 4.36 13.36 -6.99
CA SER A 130 3.07 14.01 -7.25
C SER A 130 2.88 14.36 -8.73
N PHE A 131 3.97 14.44 -9.50
CA PHE A 131 3.92 14.48 -10.96
C PHE A 131 3.54 13.10 -11.51
N GLU A 132 2.93 13.09 -12.70
CA GLU A 132 2.60 11.84 -13.38
C GLU A 132 3.88 11.03 -13.60
N HIS A 133 3.86 9.77 -13.19
CA HIS A 133 4.99 8.88 -13.38
C HIS A 133 4.56 7.44 -13.64
N GLU A 134 5.44 6.70 -14.29
CA GLU A 134 5.35 5.26 -14.56
C GLU A 134 6.74 4.65 -14.43
N ALA A 135 6.83 3.35 -14.17
CA ALA A 135 8.11 2.64 -14.08
C ALA A 135 7.99 1.25 -14.66
N TRP A 136 9.09 0.71 -15.16
CA TRP A 136 9.08 -0.58 -15.84
C TRP A 136 10.27 -1.45 -15.48
N ASN A 137 10.09 -2.75 -15.67
CA ASN A 137 11.14 -3.75 -15.81
C ASN A 137 10.78 -4.64 -17.00
N ALA A 138 11.38 -4.34 -18.16
CA ALA A 138 11.17 -5.05 -19.41
C ALA A 138 12.18 -6.19 -19.63
N HIS A 139 12.90 -6.62 -18.59
CA HIS A 139 13.76 -7.79 -18.68
C HIS A 139 12.88 -9.06 -18.73
N PRO A 140 13.15 -10.04 -19.61
CA PRO A 140 12.28 -11.19 -19.81
C PRO A 140 12.35 -12.25 -18.70
N SER A 141 13.36 -12.20 -17.84
CA SER A 141 13.61 -13.25 -16.83
C SER A 141 14.20 -12.80 -15.49
N GLN A 142 14.52 -11.52 -15.32
CA GLN A 142 15.16 -11.04 -14.09
C GLN A 142 14.32 -9.93 -13.47
N ALA A 143 14.16 -9.99 -12.16
CA ALA A 143 13.46 -8.97 -11.39
C ALA A 143 14.35 -7.75 -11.13
N ARG A 144 13.69 -6.61 -10.89
CA ARG A 144 14.34 -5.38 -10.44
C ARG A 144 13.89 -5.08 -9.01
N ILE A 145 14.86 -4.75 -8.14
CA ILE A 145 14.61 -4.46 -6.72
C ILE A 145 15.14 -3.07 -6.38
N CYS A 146 14.27 -2.21 -5.87
CA CYS A 146 14.64 -0.91 -5.31
C CYS A 146 14.31 -0.87 -3.82
N LEU A 147 15.15 -0.21 -3.02
CA LEU A 147 14.72 0.37 -1.76
C LEU A 147 14.09 1.73 -2.06
N ILE A 148 12.82 1.90 -1.70
CA ILE A 148 12.10 3.16 -1.84
C ILE A 148 11.92 3.76 -0.45
N LEU A 149 12.21 5.04 -0.33
CA LEU A 149 11.91 5.82 0.87
C LEU A 149 11.50 7.24 0.49
N ASP A 150 10.66 7.85 1.31
CA ASP A 150 10.22 9.23 1.11
C ASP A 150 10.92 10.17 2.11
N ILE A 151 11.22 11.39 1.67
CA ILE A 151 11.73 12.50 2.50
C ILE A 151 10.78 13.69 2.40
N TRP A 152 10.64 14.48 3.46
CA TRP A 152 9.87 15.73 3.43
C TRP A 152 10.43 16.65 2.34
N HIS A 153 9.54 17.37 1.66
CA HIS A 153 9.95 18.34 0.66
C HIS A 153 10.87 19.39 1.30
N PRO A 154 12.04 19.69 0.71
CA PRO A 154 13.05 20.54 1.37
C PRO A 154 12.58 21.97 1.64
N ASP A 155 11.61 22.46 0.85
CA ASP A 155 11.03 23.79 1.03
C ASP A 155 10.06 23.90 2.22
N LEU A 156 9.72 22.78 2.88
CA LEU A 156 8.90 22.82 4.09
C LEU A 156 9.75 23.16 5.31
N SER A 157 9.32 24.18 6.04
CA SER A 157 9.88 24.51 7.34
C SER A 157 9.63 23.41 8.38
N GLU A 158 10.43 23.40 9.43
CA GLU A 158 10.25 22.45 10.54
C GLU A 158 8.86 22.60 11.19
N GLN A 159 8.36 23.84 11.30
CA GLN A 159 7.03 24.13 11.85
C GLN A 159 5.92 23.52 10.96
N GLU A 160 6.03 23.64 9.64
CA GLU A 160 5.09 23.03 8.69
C GLU A 160 5.15 21.50 8.76
N VAL A 161 6.35 20.92 8.78
CA VAL A 161 6.52 19.46 8.95
C VAL A 161 5.88 18.98 10.25
N ASN A 162 6.09 19.70 11.36
CA ASN A 162 5.50 19.35 12.65
C ASN A 162 3.97 19.46 12.64
N LEU A 163 3.42 20.51 12.05
CA LEU A 163 1.97 20.68 11.86
C LEU A 163 1.40 19.54 11.00
N LEU A 164 2.02 19.21 9.87
CA LEU A 164 1.58 18.15 8.97
C LEU A 164 1.60 16.78 9.65
N ARG A 165 2.65 16.48 10.42
CA ARG A 165 2.73 15.27 11.26
C ARG A 165 1.63 15.23 12.32
N PHE A 166 1.33 16.36 12.96
CA PHE A 166 0.24 16.46 13.93
C PHE A 166 -1.11 16.16 13.27
N LEU A 167 -1.40 16.77 12.13
CA LEU A 167 -2.64 16.56 11.38
C LEU A 167 -2.79 15.11 10.93
N GLU A 168 -1.72 14.48 10.46
CA GLU A 168 -1.73 13.07 10.08
C GLU A 168 -2.04 12.16 11.29
N LYS A 169 -1.38 12.38 12.43
CA LYS A 169 -1.68 11.64 13.66
C LYS A 169 -3.13 11.83 14.10
N ALA A 170 -3.64 13.06 14.09
CA ALA A 170 -5.01 13.37 14.46
C ALA A 170 -6.03 12.64 13.56
N LYS A 171 -5.79 12.65 12.23
CA LYS A 171 -6.59 11.88 11.26
C LYS A 171 -6.58 10.38 11.58
N MET A 172 -5.40 9.82 11.89
CA MET A 172 -5.28 8.41 12.27
C MET A 172 -6.03 8.07 13.57
N HIS A 173 -5.94 8.92 14.59
CA HIS A 173 -6.70 8.74 15.82
C HIS A 173 -8.21 8.76 15.57
N ARG A 174 -8.69 9.69 14.73
CA ARG A 174 -10.10 9.73 14.32
C ARG A 174 -10.51 8.47 13.57
N ALA A 175 -9.73 8.03 12.59
CA ALA A 175 -10.01 6.83 11.81
C ALA A 175 -10.11 5.57 12.69
N LYS A 176 -9.17 5.40 13.65
CA LYS A 176 -9.22 4.29 14.62
C LYS A 176 -10.48 4.31 15.46
N ARG A 177 -10.90 5.48 15.94
CA ARG A 177 -12.15 5.63 16.72
C ARG A 177 -13.38 5.24 15.91
N LEU A 178 -13.44 5.66 14.64
CA LEU A 178 -14.55 5.31 13.74
C LEU A 178 -14.61 3.80 13.47
N CYS A 179 -13.46 3.16 13.23
CA CYS A 179 -13.41 1.71 13.02
C CYS A 179 -13.85 0.94 14.28
N ALA A 180 -13.39 1.35 15.47
CA ALA A 180 -13.77 0.72 16.73
C ALA A 180 -15.27 0.87 17.02
N ALA A 181 -15.85 2.05 16.75
CA ALA A 181 -17.29 2.28 16.90
C ALA A 181 -18.09 1.39 15.93
N HIS A 182 -17.68 1.29 14.67
CA HIS A 182 -18.34 0.43 13.69
C HIS A 182 -18.27 -1.05 14.08
N GLN A 183 -17.11 -1.51 14.56
CA GLN A 183 -16.93 -2.89 15.05
C GLN A 183 -17.80 -3.19 16.27
N ALA A 184 -17.94 -2.25 17.21
CA ALA A 184 -18.84 -2.41 18.35
C ALA A 184 -20.30 -2.54 17.88
N SER A 185 -20.75 -1.66 16.98
CA SER A 185 -22.11 -1.70 16.44
C SER A 185 -22.40 -2.96 15.60
N SER A 186 -21.42 -3.54 14.90
CA SER A 186 -21.61 -4.80 14.17
C SER A 186 -21.72 -6.01 15.11
N VAL A 187 -21.00 -6.01 16.24
CA VAL A 187 -21.07 -7.08 17.24
C VAL A 187 -22.40 -7.04 17.99
N ASP A 188 -22.90 -5.84 18.31
CA ASP A 188 -24.21 -5.66 18.93
C ASP A 188 -25.35 -6.13 17.98
N ALA A 189 -25.20 -5.93 16.67
CA ALA A 189 -26.16 -6.40 15.67
C ALA A 189 -26.15 -7.93 15.47
N GLU A 190 -24.99 -8.58 15.56
CA GLU A 190 -24.88 -10.06 15.52
C GLU A 190 -25.36 -10.72 16.83
N GLN A 191 -25.23 -10.06 17.98
CA GLN A 191 -25.77 -10.56 19.25
C GLN A 191 -27.28 -10.37 19.37
N ALA A 192 -27.85 -9.35 18.73
CA ALA A 192 -29.30 -9.11 18.70
C ALA A 192 -30.08 -10.09 17.79
N SER A 193 -29.42 -10.80 16.87
CA SER A 193 -30.05 -11.78 15.97
C SER A 193 -29.92 -13.24 16.43
N GLY A 194 -29.30 -13.48 17.59
CA GLY A 194 -29.04 -14.82 18.15
C GLY A 194 -30.07 -15.31 19.18
N GLY A 195 -31.37 -15.02 18.98
CA GLY A 195 -32.43 -15.46 19.89
C GLY A 195 -33.74 -15.81 19.17
N GLU A 196 -34.15 -17.06 19.38
CA GLU A 196 -35.46 -17.69 19.14
C GLU A 196 -35.66 -18.56 17.88
N ASP A 197 -36.20 -19.74 18.18
CA ASP A 197 -36.35 -20.98 17.42
C ASP A 197 -37.60 -21.03 16.50
N GLU A 198 -37.58 -22.04 15.61
CA GLU A 198 -38.70 -22.81 15.03
C GLU A 198 -39.57 -22.29 13.85
N ASN A 199 -39.56 -23.12 12.78
CA ASN A 199 -40.62 -23.46 11.80
C ASN A 199 -41.45 -22.35 11.10
N ASN A 200 -41.40 -22.29 9.76
CA ASN A 200 -42.50 -22.62 8.82
C ASN A 200 -42.24 -22.10 7.39
N VAL A 201 -42.82 -22.81 6.41
CA VAL A 201 -42.81 -22.68 4.95
C VAL A 201 -43.56 -21.43 4.45
N GLY A 202 -43.10 -20.80 3.36
CA GLY A 202 -44.00 -20.10 2.41
C GLY A 202 -43.54 -18.78 1.77
N ASN A 203 -43.09 -18.90 0.51
CA ASN A 203 -43.42 -18.08 -0.67
C ASN A 203 -43.09 -16.57 -0.79
N ASN A 204 -42.43 -16.27 -1.93
CA ASN A 204 -42.46 -15.09 -2.80
C ASN A 204 -42.07 -13.68 -2.30
N GLY A 205 -41.09 -13.10 -3.00
CA GLY A 205 -41.16 -11.72 -3.45
C GLY A 205 -40.04 -10.81 -2.97
N ASP A 206 -39.30 -10.32 -3.96
CA ASP A 206 -38.75 -8.96 -4.07
C ASP A 206 -37.22 -8.83 -4.05
N ALA A 207 -36.76 -8.20 -5.11
CA ALA A 207 -35.38 -7.92 -5.41
C ALA A 207 -34.91 -6.77 -4.52
N GLY A 208 -34.04 -7.08 -3.56
CA GLY A 208 -33.55 -6.08 -2.62
C GLY A 208 -32.29 -6.52 -1.89
N CYS A 209 -31.25 -6.94 -2.61
CA CYS A 209 -29.92 -7.02 -2.01
C CYS A 209 -29.29 -5.62 -2.09
N THR A 210 -29.56 -4.79 -1.09
CA THR A 210 -28.80 -3.57 -0.83
C THR A 210 -27.40 -3.97 -0.40
N VAL A 211 -26.52 -4.10 -1.39
CA VAL A 211 -25.06 -4.19 -1.19
C VAL A 211 -24.65 -2.95 -0.37
N PRO A 212 -23.93 -3.10 0.76
CA PRO A 212 -23.49 -1.96 1.54
C PRO A 212 -22.62 -1.06 0.65
N VAL A 213 -23.14 0.13 0.37
CA VAL A 213 -22.41 1.23 -0.27
C VAL A 213 -21.24 1.59 0.65
N LEU A 214 -20.02 1.44 0.17
CA LEU A 214 -18.85 2.02 0.81
C LEU A 214 -18.85 3.52 0.48
N PRO A 215 -19.02 4.41 1.47
CA PRO A 215 -19.12 5.84 1.21
C PRO A 215 -17.76 6.39 0.76
N GLU A 216 -17.81 7.40 -0.12
CA GLU A 216 -16.67 8.21 -0.55
C GLU A 216 -15.74 8.50 0.65
N ASN A 217 -14.44 8.23 0.47
CA ASN A 217 -13.32 8.26 1.45
C ASN A 217 -12.72 6.90 1.89
N GLU A 218 -12.62 5.91 0.98
CA GLU A 218 -11.63 4.86 1.15
C GLU A 218 -10.22 5.45 1.08
N ASN A 219 -9.57 5.58 2.23
CA ASN A 219 -8.15 5.94 2.28
C ASN A 219 -7.29 4.67 2.28
N PHE A 220 -6.05 4.81 1.82
CA PHE A 220 -5.04 3.74 1.75
C PHE A 220 -4.88 2.96 3.08
N TYR A 221 -5.24 3.54 4.23
CA TYR A 221 -5.18 2.87 5.51
C TYR A 221 -6.33 1.90 5.78
N ALA A 222 -7.54 2.20 5.31
CA ALA A 222 -8.64 1.24 5.34
C ALA A 222 -8.30 -0.01 4.50
N LEU A 223 -7.61 0.20 3.38
CA LEU A 223 -7.05 -0.88 2.56
C LEU A 223 -6.04 -1.71 3.36
N LEU A 224 -5.04 -1.09 3.98
CA LEU A 224 -4.02 -1.76 4.79
C LEU A 224 -4.59 -2.53 5.98
N GLU A 225 -5.54 -1.94 6.71
CA GLU A 225 -6.18 -2.61 7.86
C GLU A 225 -7.06 -3.78 7.40
N ARG A 226 -7.75 -3.68 6.26
CA ARG A 226 -8.44 -4.83 5.64
C ARG A 226 -7.47 -5.92 5.21
N THR A 227 -6.34 -5.57 4.61
CA THR A 227 -5.28 -6.55 4.30
C THR A 227 -4.77 -7.23 5.57
N LYS A 228 -4.62 -6.50 6.67
CA LYS A 228 -4.23 -7.07 7.98
C LYS A 228 -5.32 -7.94 8.61
N ALA A 229 -6.60 -7.56 8.50
CA ALA A 229 -7.72 -8.29 9.06
C ALA A 229 -7.98 -9.61 8.31
N MET A 230 -7.92 -9.61 6.97
CA MET A 230 -8.05 -10.82 6.15
C MET A 230 -6.90 -11.82 6.38
N ARG A 231 -5.70 -11.35 6.76
CA ARG A 231 -4.58 -12.20 7.22
C ARG A 231 -4.85 -12.95 8.51
N LYS A 232 -5.85 -12.53 9.29
CA LYS A 232 -6.26 -13.19 10.53
C LYS A 232 -7.36 -14.24 10.28
N SER A 233 -8.14 -14.10 9.20
CA SER A 233 -9.25 -14.99 8.84
C SER A 233 -8.92 -16.02 7.77
N ALA A 234 -7.89 -15.81 6.95
CA ALA A 234 -7.47 -16.75 5.91
C ALA A 234 -6.60 -17.91 6.48
N ASN A 235 -7.22 -18.80 7.25
CA ASN A 235 -6.83 -20.21 7.33
C ASN A 235 -7.38 -20.96 6.10
N LEU A 236 -7.05 -20.47 4.91
CA LEU A 236 -7.37 -21.17 3.67
C LEU A 236 -6.19 -22.09 3.33
N SER A 237 -6.34 -23.34 3.75
CA SER A 237 -5.64 -24.47 3.15
C SER A 237 -5.87 -24.46 1.64
N VAL A 238 -4.79 -24.54 0.87
CA VAL A 238 -4.84 -24.88 -0.56
C VAL A 238 -3.83 -26.02 -0.75
N PRO A 239 -4.16 -27.07 -1.53
CA PRO A 239 -3.42 -28.33 -1.63
C PRO A 239 -1.95 -28.21 -2.06
#